data_AF-A0A3Q4I0F5-F1
#
_entry.id   AF-A0A3Q4I0F5-F1
#
_cell.length_a   1.000
_cell.length_b   1.000
_cell.length_c   1.000
_cell.angle_alpha   90.00
_cell.angle_beta   90.00
_cell.angle_gamma   90.00
#
_symmetry.space_group_name_H-M   'P 1'
#
loop_
_entity.id
_entity.type
_entity.pdbx_description
1 polymer ?
#
loop_
_entity_poly.entity_id
_entity_poly.type
_entity_poly.pdbx_seq_one_letter_code
_entity_poly.pdbx_strand_id
1 'polypeptide(L)'
;SKVADEPAYLTVGTDVSAKYRGAFCEAKIKTVKRMVKVKVTLKGESTSQVVQDDQVKGSLRVGSTVEVKTSEGLCSEAVISKLTDASLYTVVFDDGDEKTLRRTSLCLKGERHFAESEVSPPRIDHFAKLLITLKTPECI
;
A
#
# COMPACT_ATOMS: atom_id res chain seq x y z
N SER A 1 -18.06 2.30 24.25
CA SER A 1 -16.96 2.84 23.44
C SER A 1 -15.81 1.85 23.41
N LYS A 2 -15.74 1.00 22.37
CA LYS A 2 -14.57 0.16 22.11
C LYS A 2 -14.27 0.22 20.61
N VAL A 3 -13.54 1.26 20.23
CA VAL A 3 -12.69 1.21 19.03
C VAL A 3 -11.49 0.39 19.49
N ALA A 4 -11.65 -0.93 19.55
CA ALA A 4 -10.57 -1.83 19.88
C ALA A 4 -9.73 -1.97 18.61
N ASP A 5 -8.76 -1.07 18.49
CA ASP A 5 -7.43 -1.28 17.90
C ASP A 5 -7.37 -2.52 16.99
N GLU A 6 -7.99 -2.43 15.81
CA GLU A 6 -7.72 -3.41 14.77
C GLU A 6 -6.23 -3.25 14.45
N PRO A 7 -5.40 -4.28 14.66
CA PRO A 7 -3.97 -4.07 14.61
C PRO A 7 -3.63 -3.62 13.20
N ALA A 8 -2.99 -2.45 13.08
CA ALA A 8 -2.61 -1.84 11.81
C ALA A 8 -1.76 -2.76 10.92
N TYR A 9 -1.29 -3.88 11.48
CA TYR A 9 -0.57 -4.95 10.84
C TYR A 9 -0.99 -6.30 11.44
N LEU A 10 -0.93 -7.35 10.63
CA LEU A 10 -1.15 -8.71 11.10
C LEU A 10 0.15 -9.30 11.67
N THR A 11 0.05 -10.24 12.61
CA THR A 11 1.22 -10.88 13.24
C THR A 11 1.49 -12.27 12.66
N VAL A 12 2.72 -12.73 12.79
CA VAL A 12 3.10 -14.11 12.44
C VAL A 12 2.28 -15.11 13.25
N GLY A 13 1.83 -16.19 12.62
CA GLY A 13 0.96 -17.21 13.17
C GLY A 13 -0.53 -16.95 12.98
N THR A 14 -0.92 -15.73 12.57
CA THR A 14 -2.33 -15.36 12.35
C THR A 14 -2.92 -16.11 11.16
N ASP A 15 -4.08 -16.71 11.37
CA ASP A 15 -4.89 -17.30 10.31
C ASP A 15 -5.63 -16.23 9.50
N VAL A 16 -5.45 -16.28 8.18
CA VAL A 16 -5.93 -15.28 7.23
C VAL A 16 -6.58 -15.94 6.02
N SER A 17 -7.41 -15.18 5.31
CA SER A 17 -7.92 -15.53 4.00
C SER A 17 -7.22 -14.69 2.94
N ALA A 18 -6.48 -15.32 2.04
CA ALA A 18 -5.74 -14.66 0.98
C ALA A 18 -6.52 -14.64 -0.33
N LYS A 19 -6.69 -13.46 -0.91
CA LYS A 19 -7.34 -13.27 -2.21
C LYS A 19 -6.38 -13.67 -3.34
N TYR A 20 -6.74 -14.68 -4.11
CA TYR A 20 -6.02 -15.10 -5.30
C TYR A 20 -6.98 -15.37 -6.45
N ARG A 21 -6.79 -14.66 -7.57
CA ARG A 21 -7.61 -14.79 -8.81
C ARG A 21 -9.13 -14.71 -8.58
N GLY A 22 -9.57 -13.94 -7.58
CA GLY A 22 -11.00 -13.78 -7.26
C GLY A 22 -11.56 -14.80 -6.26
N ALA A 23 -10.76 -15.79 -5.84
CA ALA A 23 -11.10 -16.71 -4.77
C ALA A 23 -10.32 -16.38 -3.49
N PHE A 24 -10.82 -16.86 -2.35
CA PHE A 24 -10.13 -16.77 -1.07
C PHE A 24 -9.69 -18.16 -0.62
N CYS A 25 -8.40 -18.32 -0.36
CA CYS A 25 -7.86 -19.53 0.24
C CYS A 25 -7.45 -19.24 1.68
N GLU A 26 -7.63 -20.21 2.57
CA GLU A 26 -7.11 -20.12 3.93
C GLU A 26 -5.58 -20.23 3.88
N ALA A 27 -4.93 -19.37 4.66
CA ALA A 27 -3.48 -19.34 4.77
C ALA A 27 -3.09 -18.86 6.17
N LYS A 28 -1.86 -19.15 6.57
CA LYS A 28 -1.28 -18.72 7.84
C LYS A 28 -0.11 -17.79 7.60
N ILE A 29 -0.06 -16.66 8.31
CA ILE A 29 1.08 -15.74 8.20
C ILE A 29 2.33 -16.41 8.79
N LYS A 30 3.36 -16.56 7.96
CA LYS A 30 4.69 -17.07 8.35
C LYS A 30 5.67 -15.95 8.65
N THR A 31 5.66 -14.89 7.84
CA THR A 31 6.61 -13.78 8.00
C THR A 31 5.92 -12.46 7.69
N VAL A 32 6.28 -11.42 8.44
CA VAL A 32 5.84 -10.05 8.19
C VAL A 32 7.07 -9.19 7.96
N LYS A 33 7.18 -8.61 6.76
CA LYS A 33 8.21 -7.63 6.44
C LYS A 33 7.55 -6.26 6.40
N ARG A 34 7.74 -5.48 7.47
CA ARG A 34 7.31 -4.06 7.49
C ARG A 34 8.18 -3.29 6.52
N MET A 35 7.54 -2.57 5.61
CA MET A 35 8.25 -1.75 4.63
C MET A 35 7.44 -0.51 4.32
N VAL A 36 8.13 0.58 4.02
CA VAL A 36 7.50 1.83 3.60
C VAL A 36 8.10 2.25 2.28
N LYS A 37 7.23 2.52 1.31
CA LYS A 37 7.62 3.18 0.06
C LYS A 37 7.57 4.67 0.27
N VAL A 38 8.72 5.31 0.14
CA VAL A 38 8.91 6.75 0.28
C VAL A 38 8.96 7.35 -1.12
N LYS A 39 7.97 8.15 -1.47
CA LYS A 39 8.02 9.01 -2.65
C LYS A 39 8.81 10.25 -2.28
N VAL A 40 9.96 10.44 -2.91
CA VAL A 40 10.90 11.53 -2.70
C VAL A 40 11.04 12.34 -3.98
N THR A 41 11.29 13.63 -3.86
CA THR A 41 11.65 14.50 -5.00
C THR A 41 13.07 14.98 -4.74
N LEU A 42 14.02 14.58 -5.60
CA LEU A 42 15.43 14.95 -5.45
C LEU A 42 15.58 16.46 -5.62
N LYS A 43 16.41 17.08 -4.79
CA LYS A 43 16.63 18.53 -4.83
C LYS A 43 17.42 18.88 -6.09
N GLY A 44 16.84 19.69 -6.96
CA GLY A 44 17.39 20.02 -8.28
C GLY A 44 16.78 19.23 -9.43
N GLU A 45 16.00 18.18 -9.13
CA GLU A 45 15.19 17.48 -10.12
C GLU A 45 13.70 17.80 -9.93
N SER A 46 12.95 17.88 -11.03
CA SER A 46 11.49 18.05 -11.00
C SER A 46 10.75 16.71 -10.89
N THR A 47 11.46 15.59 -11.01
CA THR A 47 10.91 14.24 -11.01
C THR A 47 10.93 13.62 -9.62
N SER A 48 9.80 13.04 -9.21
CA SER A 48 9.74 12.24 -7.99
C SER A 48 10.10 10.77 -8.26
N GLN A 49 10.85 10.17 -7.35
CA GLN A 49 11.17 8.74 -7.32
C GLN A 49 10.49 8.05 -6.14
N VAL A 50 10.21 6.76 -6.27
CA VAL A 50 9.76 5.93 -5.14
C VAL A 50 10.90 5.01 -4.72
N VAL A 51 11.37 5.17 -3.49
CA VAL A 51 12.40 4.36 -2.87
C VAL A 51 11.85 3.64 -1.64
N GLN A 52 12.58 2.66 -1.14
CA GLN A 52 12.25 1.98 0.12
C GLN A 52 12.86 2.75 1.30
N ASP A 53 12.31 2.55 2.50
CA ASP A 53 12.75 3.22 3.71
C ASP A 53 14.20 2.89 4.11
N ASP A 54 14.69 1.70 3.78
CA ASP A 54 16.09 1.29 4.01
C ASP A 54 17.10 2.10 3.18
N GLN A 55 16.66 2.65 2.04
CA GLN A 55 17.46 3.50 1.18
C GLN A 55 17.39 5.00 1.57
N VAL A 56 16.57 5.35 2.56
CA VAL A 56 16.35 6.73 3.00
C VAL A 56 16.99 6.95 4.37
N LYS A 57 17.91 7.91 4.43
CA LYS A 57 18.51 8.37 5.68
C LYS A 57 17.85 9.67 6.13
N GLY A 58 17.30 9.67 7.34
CA GLY A 58 16.69 10.85 7.95
C GLY A 58 15.32 10.57 8.54
N SER A 59 14.56 11.63 8.81
CA SER A 59 13.22 11.52 9.37
C SER A 59 12.22 11.13 8.29
N LEU A 60 11.59 9.96 8.42
CA LEU A 60 10.53 9.47 7.54
C LEU A 60 9.21 10.22 7.76
N ARG A 61 9.18 11.50 7.36
CA ARG A 61 8.01 12.37 7.48
C ARG A 61 7.83 13.16 6.19
N VAL A 62 6.59 13.23 5.70
CA VAL A 62 6.26 14.05 4.53
C VAL A 62 6.67 15.51 4.77
N GLY A 63 7.31 16.12 3.78
CA GLY A 63 7.90 17.46 3.83
C GLY A 63 9.30 17.52 4.43
N SER A 64 9.83 16.42 4.97
CA SER A 64 11.21 16.40 5.48
C SER A 64 12.23 16.19 4.37
N THR A 65 13.35 16.90 4.50
CA THR A 65 14.55 16.67 3.71
C THR A 65 15.27 15.43 4.24
N VAL A 66 15.58 14.50 3.34
CA VAL A 66 16.24 13.22 3.62
C VAL A 66 17.31 12.95 2.58
N GLU A 67 18.22 12.05 2.90
CA GLU A 67 19.25 11.57 1.99
C GLU A 67 18.80 10.24 1.39
N VAL A 68 18.78 10.13 0.07
CA VAL A 68 18.34 8.94 -0.65
C VAL A 68 19.54 8.30 -1.31
N LYS A 69 19.79 7.02 -1.01
CA LYS A 69 20.87 6.26 -1.62
C LYS A 69 20.39 5.60 -2.93
N THR A 70 20.94 6.04 -4.05
CA THR A 70 20.66 5.43 -5.36
C THR A 70 21.38 4.09 -5.52
N SER A 71 20.99 3.31 -6.52
CA SER A 71 21.64 2.03 -6.86
C SER A 71 23.11 2.18 -7.23
N GLU A 72 23.52 3.37 -7.65
CA GLU A 72 24.91 3.73 -7.95
C GLU A 72 25.73 4.04 -6.68
N GLY A 73 25.09 3.97 -5.51
CA GLY A 73 25.72 4.23 -4.21
C GLY A 73 25.84 5.71 -3.85
N LEU A 74 25.38 6.61 -4.73
CA LEU A 74 25.35 8.05 -4.48
C LEU A 74 24.23 8.40 -3.51
N CYS A 75 24.52 9.27 -2.56
CA CYS A 75 23.53 9.86 -1.68
C CYS A 75 23.09 11.22 -2.23
N SER A 76 21.79 11.38 -2.48
CA SER A 76 21.22 12.64 -2.97
C SER A 76 20.22 13.22 -1.97
N GLU A 77 20.26 14.53 -1.76
CA GLU A 77 19.28 15.25 -0.93
C GLU A 77 17.91 15.25 -1.63
N ALA A 78 16.86 14.90 -0.91
CA ALA A 78 15.51 14.78 -1.45
C ALA A 78 14.46 15.18 -0.42
N VAL A 79 13.28 15.60 -0.88
CA VAL A 79 12.16 15.93 0.00
C VAL A 79 11.09 14.85 -0.10
N ILE A 80 10.67 14.30 1.04
CA ILE A 80 9.61 13.30 1.09
C ILE A 80 8.28 13.95 0.70
N SER A 81 7.67 13.46 -0.37
CA SER A 81 6.36 13.92 -0.85
C SER A 81 5.21 13.00 -0.42
N LYS A 82 5.47 11.70 -0.23
CA LYS A 82 4.45 10.73 0.23
C LYS A 82 5.10 9.53 0.89
N LEU A 83 4.47 9.01 1.94
CA LEU A 83 4.79 7.71 2.53
C LEU A 83 3.65 6.76 2.22
N THR A 84 3.96 5.55 1.76
CA THR A 84 2.97 4.52 1.45
C THR A 84 3.37 3.23 2.14
N ASP A 85 2.47 2.65 2.92
CA ASP A 85 2.70 1.31 3.46
C ASP A 85 2.95 0.34 2.31
N ALA A 86 4.08 -0.35 2.41
CA ALA A 86 4.49 -1.37 1.48
C ALA A 86 4.86 -2.64 2.21
N SER A 87 4.25 -2.87 3.38
CA SER A 87 4.43 -4.10 4.13
C SER A 87 4.07 -5.31 3.27
N LEU A 88 4.84 -6.38 3.48
CA LEU A 88 4.69 -7.65 2.80
C LEU A 88 4.44 -8.74 3.83
N TYR A 89 3.48 -9.61 3.52
CA TYR A 89 3.08 -10.72 4.37
C TYR A 89 3.33 -12.00 3.61
N THR A 90 4.23 -12.83 4.11
CA THR A 90 4.43 -14.18 3.59
C THR A 90 3.48 -15.10 4.31
N VAL A 91 2.57 -15.71 3.56
CA VAL A 91 1.58 -16.67 4.06
C VAL A 91 1.87 -18.05 3.50
N VAL A 92 1.52 -19.07 4.26
CA VAL A 92 1.59 -20.48 3.89
C VAL A 92 0.16 -20.99 3.72
N PHE A 93 -0.18 -21.55 2.57
CA PHE A 93 -1.46 -22.19 2.30
C PHE A 93 -1.47 -23.63 2.83
N ASP A 94 -2.67 -24.23 2.91
CA ASP A 94 -2.84 -25.59 3.43
C ASP A 94 -2.15 -26.67 2.58
N ASP A 95 -1.89 -26.41 1.30
CA ASP A 95 -1.12 -27.28 0.39
C ASP A 95 0.41 -27.17 0.60
N GLY A 96 0.85 -26.28 1.48
CA GLY A 96 2.25 -26.00 1.77
C GLY A 96 2.87 -24.90 0.92
N ASP A 97 2.13 -24.31 -0.03
CA ASP A 97 2.65 -23.23 -0.87
C ASP A 97 2.83 -21.93 -0.10
N GLU A 98 3.89 -21.19 -0.44
CA GLU A 98 4.20 -19.90 0.17
C GLU A 98 3.95 -18.75 -0.81
N LYS A 99 3.27 -17.70 -0.34
CA LYS A 99 3.03 -16.49 -1.12
C LYS A 99 3.31 -15.25 -0.33
N THR A 100 3.96 -14.30 -0.98
CA THR A 100 4.13 -12.93 -0.45
C THR A 100 3.04 -12.02 -1.02
N LEU A 101 2.23 -11.45 -0.13
CA LEU A 101 1.04 -10.66 -0.46
C LEU A 101 1.03 -9.32 0.29
N ARG A 102 0.15 -8.41 -0.16
CA ARG A 102 -0.13 -7.11 0.49
C ARG A 102 -1.20 -7.27 1.56
N ARG A 103 -1.26 -6.35 2.53
CA ARG A 103 -2.35 -6.32 3.54
C ARG A 103 -3.73 -6.31 2.88
N THR A 104 -3.90 -5.57 1.78
CA THR A 104 -5.15 -5.48 1.00
C THR A 104 -5.57 -6.78 0.32
N SER A 105 -4.67 -7.76 0.23
CA SER A 105 -4.96 -9.09 -0.31
C SER A 105 -5.24 -10.12 0.79
N LEU A 106 -5.21 -9.70 2.07
CA LEU A 106 -5.38 -10.56 3.23
C LEU A 106 -6.55 -10.07 4.09
N CYS A 107 -7.47 -10.98 4.43
CA CYS A 107 -8.51 -10.76 5.44
C CYS A 107 -8.24 -11.65 6.66
N LEU A 108 -8.78 -11.29 7.82
CA LEU A 108 -8.76 -12.20 8.97
C LEU A 108 -9.68 -13.40 8.68
N LYS A 109 -9.25 -14.59 9.11
CA LYS A 109 -10.04 -15.82 8.94
C LYS A 109 -11.40 -15.67 9.62
N GLY A 110 -12.47 -15.94 8.88
CA GLY A 110 -13.85 -15.90 9.38
C GLY A 110 -14.56 -14.55 9.24
N GLU A 111 -13.88 -13.49 8.79
CA GLU A 111 -14.55 -12.23 8.45
C GLU A 111 -15.18 -12.31 7.05
N ARG A 112 -16.51 -12.16 6.99
CA ARG A 112 -17.28 -11.97 5.74
C ARG A 112 -17.20 -10.52 5.24
N HIS A 113 -16.03 -9.90 5.30
CA HIS A 113 -15.85 -8.50 4.92
C HIS A 113 -15.02 -8.39 3.66
N PHE A 114 -15.65 -8.69 2.53
CA PHE A 114 -15.38 -7.97 1.29
C PHE A 114 -16.71 -7.40 0.82
N ALA A 115 -17.23 -6.42 1.56
CA ALA A 115 -18.09 -5.43 0.93
C ALA A 115 -17.20 -4.65 -0.06
N GLU A 116 -17.68 -4.52 -1.28
CA GLU A 116 -17.08 -3.76 -2.38
C GLU A 116 -16.90 -2.29 -1.98
N SER A 117 -15.85 -1.96 -1.21
CA SER A 117 -15.65 -0.60 -0.68
C SER A 117 -14.21 -0.37 -0.22
N GLU A 118 -13.24 -0.40 -1.15
CA GLU A 118 -12.03 0.41 -0.97
C GLU A 118 -11.87 1.29 -2.21
N VAL A 119 -12.58 2.41 -2.12
CA VAL A 119 -12.47 3.59 -2.96
C VAL A 119 -10.99 3.99 -3.05
N SER A 120 -10.56 4.23 -4.28
CA SER A 120 -9.28 4.84 -4.63
C SER A 120 -8.89 6.00 -3.70
N PRO A 121 -7.60 6.21 -3.37
CA PRO A 121 -7.20 7.57 -3.02
C PRO A 121 -7.45 8.43 -4.27
N PRO A 122 -8.12 9.59 -4.17
CA PRO A 122 -8.38 10.41 -5.35
C PRO A 122 -7.03 10.86 -5.90
N ARG A 123 -6.60 10.26 -7.01
CA ARG A 123 -5.70 10.97 -7.92
C ARG A 123 -6.58 12.00 -8.59
N ILE A 124 -6.39 13.25 -8.21
CA ILE A 124 -6.88 14.37 -8.99
C ILE A 124 -6.06 14.36 -10.28
N ASP A 125 -6.52 13.56 -11.26
CA ASP A 125 -6.09 13.71 -12.64
C ASP A 125 -6.98 14.77 -13.27
N HIS A 126 -6.38 15.92 -13.53
CA HIS A 126 -6.98 17.16 -14.03
C HIS A 126 -7.56 17.05 -15.46
N PHE A 127 -7.82 15.84 -15.96
CA PHE A 127 -8.28 15.55 -17.32
C PHE A 127 -9.67 14.90 -17.41
N ALA A 128 -10.29 14.51 -16.30
CA ALA A 128 -11.63 13.89 -16.32
C ALA A 128 -12.80 14.91 -16.17
N LYS A 129 -12.59 16.18 -16.51
CA LYS A 129 -13.66 17.20 -16.52
C LYS A 129 -14.43 17.30 -17.84
N LEU A 130 -14.16 16.45 -18.84
CA LEU A 130 -14.76 16.58 -20.18
C LEU A 130 -15.65 15.41 -20.63
N LEU A 131 -16.00 14.46 -19.76
CA LEU A 131 -16.84 13.30 -20.14
C LEU A 131 -18.06 13.06 -19.24
N ILE A 132 -18.47 14.07 -18.46
CA ILE A 132 -19.85 14.15 -17.94
C ILE A 132 -20.56 15.30 -18.66
N THR A 133 -20.38 15.37 -19.98
CA THR A 133 -21.32 16.04 -20.86
C THR A 133 -21.98 14.92 -21.64
N LEU A 134 -23.31 14.94 -21.63
CA LEU A 134 -24.26 14.10 -22.38
C LEU A 134 -24.93 12.99 -21.57
N LYS A 135 -26.24 13.19 -21.47
CA LYS A 135 -27.32 12.21 -21.36
C LYS A 135 -27.74 11.83 -19.94
N THR A 136 -28.78 12.51 -19.46
CA THR A 136 -30.12 11.88 -19.48
C THR A 136 -31.22 12.94 -19.68
N PRO A 137 -32.25 12.60 -20.47
CA PRO A 137 -33.30 13.51 -20.92
C PRO A 137 -34.41 13.70 -19.89
N GLU A 138 -35.16 14.79 -20.10
CA GLU A 138 -36.41 15.14 -19.44
C GLU A 138 -37.44 14.00 -19.53
N CYS A 139 -38.08 13.69 -18.41
CA CYS A 139 -39.43 13.14 -18.40
C CYS A 139 -40.22 13.87 -17.31
N ILE A 140 -41.19 14.67 -17.79
CA ILE A 140 -42.34 15.20 -17.06
C ILE A 140 -43.30 14.03 -16.80
#